data_AF-A0A6S7IZ14-F1
#
_entry.id   AF-A0A6S7IZ14-F1
#
_cell.length_a   1.000
_cell.length_b   1.000
_cell.length_c   1.000
_cell.angle_alpha   90.00
_cell.angle_beta   90.00
_cell.angle_gamma   90.00
#
_symmetry.space_group_name_H-M   'P 1'
#
loop_
_entity.id
_entity.type
_entity.pdbx_description
1 polymer ?
#
loop_
_entity_poly.entity_id
_entity_poly.type
_entity_poly.pdbx_seq_one_letter_code
_entity_poly.pdbx_strand_id
1 'polypeptide(L)'
;MRLLELFPYISGDFAILLNSGMTYKQAMLANFCSACMCYLGLIAGLILGFETSAVHYIYGIAGGMFLYISLVDMLPESIQMVQGLAGKSKMKAFKLLLIQNFFILLGIGAMLLLSFYAHKIKHADW
;
A
#
# COMPACT_ATOMS: atom_id res chain seq x y z
N MET A 1 -18.35 14.56 -5.64
CA MET A 1 -18.05 13.78 -4.42
C MET A 1 -16.75 12.97 -4.52
N ARG A 2 -16.47 12.23 -5.62
CA ARG A 2 -15.22 11.47 -5.83
C ARG A 2 -13.89 12.25 -5.68
N LEU A 3 -13.86 13.56 -5.94
CA LEU A 3 -12.63 14.36 -5.83
C LEU A 3 -12.17 14.62 -4.38
N LEU A 4 -13.07 14.56 -3.40
CA LEU A 4 -12.73 14.77 -1.98
C LEU A 4 -12.01 13.56 -1.38
N GLU A 5 -12.26 12.36 -1.88
CA GLU A 5 -11.62 11.12 -1.42
C GLU A 5 -10.16 11.01 -1.93
N LEU A 6 -9.89 11.56 -3.11
CA LEU A 6 -8.55 11.59 -3.73
C LEU A 6 -7.67 12.72 -3.19
N PHE A 7 -8.25 13.71 -2.51
CA PHE A 7 -7.51 14.85 -1.96
C PHE A 7 -6.41 14.45 -0.97
N PRO A 8 -6.67 13.62 0.07
CA PRO A 8 -5.62 13.16 0.96
C PRO A 8 -4.54 12.34 0.24
N TYR A 9 -4.92 11.52 -0.74
CA TYR A 9 -4.00 10.73 -1.55
C TYR A 9 -3.07 11.62 -2.39
N ILE A 10 -3.64 12.57 -3.15
CA ILE A 10 -2.89 13.52 -3.99
C ILE A 10 -2.00 14.44 -3.15
N SER A 11 -2.49 14.89 -1.99
CA SER A 11 -1.70 15.69 -1.07
C SER A 11 -0.60 14.89 -0.37
N GLY A 12 -0.82 13.59 -0.13
CA GLY A 12 0.10 12.68 0.53
C GLY A 12 1.31 12.36 -0.33
N ASP A 13 1.10 11.88 -1.55
CA ASP A 13 2.19 11.58 -2.50
C ASP A 13 3.01 12.84 -2.80
N PHE A 14 2.34 13.97 -2.97
CA PHE A 14 3.00 15.26 -3.18
C PHE A 14 3.80 15.74 -1.96
N ALA A 15 3.27 15.56 -0.75
CA ALA A 15 3.98 15.91 0.48
C ALA A 15 5.20 15.00 0.74
N ILE A 16 5.11 13.71 0.42
CA ILE A 16 6.22 12.76 0.53
C ILE A 16 7.33 13.13 -0.47
N LEU A 17 6.97 13.44 -1.72
CA LEU A 17 7.92 13.87 -2.77
C LEU A 17 8.60 15.22 -2.45
N LEU A 18 7.89 16.15 -1.84
CA LEU A 18 8.49 17.40 -1.37
C LEU A 18 9.41 17.16 -0.16
N ASN A 19 9.01 16.30 0.77
CA ASN A 19 9.81 15.96 1.95
C ASN A 19 11.08 15.15 1.60
N SER A 20 11.10 14.46 0.45
CA SER A 20 12.29 13.82 -0.09
C SER A 20 13.28 14.78 -0.78
N GLY A 21 13.02 16.10 -0.74
CA GLY A 21 13.92 17.14 -1.24
C GLY A 21 13.77 17.48 -2.73
N MET A 22 12.72 17.01 -3.41
CA MET A 22 12.46 17.38 -4.81
C MET A 22 11.86 18.78 -4.91
N THR A 23 12.21 19.51 -5.98
CA THR A 23 11.57 20.79 -6.27
C THR A 23 10.11 20.60 -6.70
N TYR A 24 9.26 21.60 -6.47
CA TYR A 24 7.82 21.57 -6.77
C TYR A 24 7.49 21.03 -8.17
N LYS A 25 8.27 21.41 -9.20
CA LYS A 25 8.09 20.95 -10.58
C LYS A 25 8.44 19.46 -10.76
N GLN A 26 9.47 18.98 -10.07
CA GLN A 26 9.88 17.58 -10.13
C GLN A 26 8.86 16.68 -9.42
N ALA A 27 8.37 17.11 -8.24
CA ALA A 27 7.34 16.38 -7.50
C ALA A 27 6.05 16.23 -8.33
N MET A 28 5.64 17.31 -9.02
CA MET A 28 4.46 17.27 -9.90
C MET A 28 4.64 16.32 -11.09
N LEU A 29 5.81 16.35 -11.74
CA LEU A 29 6.10 15.46 -12.87
C LEU A 29 6.20 13.99 -12.44
N ALA A 30 6.82 13.70 -11.29
CA ALA A 30 6.93 12.35 -10.77
C ALA A 30 5.57 11.76 -10.40
N ASN A 31 4.71 12.53 -9.75
CA ASN A 31 3.34 12.11 -9.44
C ASN A 31 2.53 11.84 -10.73
N PHE A 32 2.73 12.67 -11.77
CA PHE A 32 2.10 12.48 -13.06
C PHE A 32 2.60 11.21 -13.77
N CYS A 33 3.92 10.97 -13.80
CA CYS A 33 4.49 9.76 -14.37
C CYS A 33 4.01 8.50 -13.65
N SER A 34 3.89 8.54 -12.31
CA SER A 34 3.32 7.44 -11.52
C SER A 34 1.87 7.15 -11.93
N ALA A 35 1.04 8.20 -12.08
CA ALA A 35 -0.33 8.06 -12.55
C ALA A 35 -0.40 7.46 -13.97
N CYS A 36 0.45 7.91 -14.90
CA CYS A 36 0.53 7.32 -16.24
C CYS A 36 0.89 5.83 -16.19
N MET A 37 1.87 5.45 -15.37
CA MET A 37 2.31 4.07 -15.22
C MET A 37 1.21 3.18 -14.60
N CYS A 38 0.43 3.74 -13.67
CA CYS A 38 -0.76 3.08 -13.10
C CYS A 38 -1.84 2.83 -14.17
N TYR A 39 -2.14 3.83 -15.01
CA TYR A 39 -3.08 3.65 -16.12
C TYR A 39 -2.60 2.62 -17.14
N LEU A 40 -1.31 2.59 -17.46
CA LEU A 40 -0.74 1.56 -18.34
C LEU A 40 -0.88 0.16 -17.73
N GLY A 41 -0.58 0.02 -16.44
CA GLY A 41 -0.77 -1.23 -15.70
C GLY A 41 -2.24 -1.68 -15.68
N LEU A 42 -3.18 -0.75 -15.55
CA LEU A 42 -4.62 -1.04 -15.60
C LEU A 42 -5.05 -1.55 -16.97
N ILE A 43 -4.62 -0.91 -18.06
CA ILE A 43 -4.96 -1.32 -19.43
C ILE A 43 -4.38 -2.70 -19.72
N ALA A 44 -3.10 -2.92 -19.38
CA ALA A 44 -2.45 -4.23 -19.55
C ALA A 44 -3.15 -5.32 -18.72
N GLY A 45 -3.48 -5.02 -17.47
CA GLY A 45 -4.21 -5.94 -16.59
C GLY A 45 -5.61 -6.28 -17.11
N LEU A 46 -6.32 -5.32 -17.72
CA LEU A 46 -7.62 -5.55 -18.33
C LEU A 46 -7.53 -6.43 -19.58
N ILE A 47 -6.55 -6.16 -20.45
CA ILE A 47 -6.33 -6.96 -21.68
C ILE A 47 -5.96 -8.41 -21.33
N LEU A 48 -5.04 -8.60 -20.38
CA LEU A 48 -4.65 -9.94 -19.93
C LEU A 48 -5.75 -10.61 -19.10
N GLY A 49 -6.64 -9.84 -18.49
CA GLY A 49 -7.76 -10.33 -17.70
C GLY A 49 -8.86 -11.02 -18.51
N PHE A 50 -8.89 -10.85 -19.83
CA PHE A 50 -9.81 -11.59 -20.71
C PHE A 50 -9.44 -13.08 -20.79
N GLU A 51 -8.18 -13.45 -20.56
CA GLU A 51 -7.74 -14.83 -20.47
C GLU A 51 -7.82 -15.33 -19.02
N THR A 52 -8.78 -16.21 -18.74
CA THR A 52 -9.05 -16.74 -17.38
C THR A 52 -7.83 -17.40 -16.72
N SER A 53 -6.90 -17.93 -17.51
CA SER A 53 -5.66 -18.55 -17.01
C SER A 53 -4.57 -17.52 -16.64
N ALA A 54 -4.48 -16.39 -17.37
CA ALA A 54 -3.47 -15.36 -17.13
C ALA A 54 -3.72 -14.59 -15.82
N VAL A 55 -4.99 -14.45 -15.44
CA VAL A 55 -5.44 -13.78 -14.21
C VAL A 55 -4.76 -14.34 -12.96
N HIS A 56 -4.59 -15.67 -12.85
CA HIS A 56 -3.95 -16.30 -11.69
C HIS A 56 -2.47 -15.88 -11.54
N TYR A 57 -1.73 -15.81 -12.65
CA TYR A 57 -0.32 -15.38 -12.65
C TYR A 57 -0.20 -13.90 -12.30
N ILE A 58 -1.11 -13.06 -12.79
CA ILE A 58 -1.14 -11.62 -12.49
C ILE A 58 -1.37 -11.39 -11.00
N TYR A 59 -2.35 -12.08 -10.40
CA TYR A 59 -2.58 -11.99 -8.95
C TYR A 59 -1.39 -12.51 -8.13
N GLY A 60 -0.74 -13.59 -8.60
CA GLY A 60 0.48 -14.11 -7.96
C GLY A 60 1.63 -13.11 -7.98
N ILE A 61 1.89 -12.48 -9.13
CA ILE A 61 2.93 -11.45 -9.27
C ILE A 61 2.56 -10.21 -8.45
N ALA A 62 1.33 -9.72 -8.53
CA ALA A 62 0.88 -8.54 -7.79
C ALA A 62 0.95 -8.75 -6.26
N GLY A 63 0.51 -9.90 -5.77
CA GLY A 63 0.66 -10.28 -4.36
C GLY A 63 2.11 -10.43 -3.94
N GLY A 64 2.96 -11.02 -4.79
CA GLY A 64 4.40 -11.13 -4.58
C GLY A 64 5.09 -9.78 -4.49
N MET A 65 4.76 -8.84 -5.38
CA MET A 65 5.28 -7.46 -5.35
C MET A 65 4.84 -6.72 -4.09
N PHE A 66 3.58 -6.89 -3.66
CA PHE A 66 3.09 -6.28 -2.42
C PHE A 66 3.85 -6.79 -1.18
N LEU A 67 4.09 -8.10 -1.12
CA LEU A 67 4.92 -8.71 -0.06
C LEU A 67 6.37 -8.23 -0.14
N TYR A 68 6.95 -8.15 -1.35
CA TYR A 68 8.31 -7.65 -1.56
C TYR A 68 8.49 -6.23 -1.02
N ILE A 69 7.61 -5.29 -1.41
CA ILE A 69 7.65 -3.89 -0.94
C ILE A 69 7.48 -3.84 0.58
N SER A 70 6.53 -4.62 1.12
CA SER A 70 6.29 -4.66 2.57
C SER A 70 7.53 -5.13 3.35
N LEU A 71 8.26 -6.12 2.81
CA LEU A 71 9.40 -6.73 3.50
C LEU A 71 10.71 -5.96 3.28
N VAL A 72 10.93 -5.42 2.09
CA VAL A 72 12.19 -4.78 1.70
C VAL A 72 12.19 -3.28 2.02
N ASP A 73 11.07 -2.59 1.84
CA ASP A 73 11.01 -1.14 2.08
C ASP A 73 10.42 -0.84 3.46
N MET A 74 9.22 -1.35 3.75
CA MET A 74 8.47 -0.93 4.95
C MET A 74 9.02 -1.55 6.25
N LEU A 75 9.40 -2.83 6.24
CA LEU A 75 9.90 -3.52 7.42
C LEU A 75 11.18 -2.89 7.99
N PRO A 76 12.27 -2.67 7.21
CA PRO A 76 13.47 -2.05 7.74
C PRO A 76 13.25 -0.60 8.20
N GLU A 77 12.43 0.18 7.50
CA GLU A 77 12.09 1.54 7.93
C GLU A 77 11.42 1.53 9.32
N SER A 78 10.49 0.59 9.54
CA SER A 78 9.81 0.45 10.83
C SER A 78 10.76 0.03 11.97
N ILE A 79 11.71 -0.86 11.67
CA ILE A 79 12.73 -1.31 12.65
C ILE A 79 13.68 -0.16 12.98
N GLN A 80 14.14 0.60 11.98
CA GLN A 80 15.00 1.77 12.17
C GLN A 80 14.32 2.83 13.04
N MET A 81 13.02 3.09 12.84
CA MET A 81 12.25 3.99 13.70
C MET A 81 12.25 3.53 15.16
N VAL A 82 11.96 2.24 15.41
CA VAL A 82 11.96 1.67 16.77
C VAL A 82 13.35 1.74 17.41
N GLN A 83 14.41 1.40 16.68
CA GLN A 83 15.79 1.44 17.17
C GLN A 83 16.26 2.87 17.48
N GLY A 84 15.94 3.84 16.62
CA GLY A 84 16.26 5.25 16.84
C GLY A 84 15.58 5.83 18.09
N LEU A 85 14.37 5.37 18.40
CA LEU A 85 13.65 5.74 19.62
C LEU A 85 14.14 4.97 20.86
N ALA A 86 14.58 3.71 20.70
CA ALA A 86 15.07 2.88 21.79
C ALA A 86 16.35 3.44 22.44
N GLY A 87 17.22 4.06 21.65
CA GLY A 87 18.42 4.75 22.15
C GLY A 87 18.13 6.01 22.97
N LYS A 88 16.97 6.64 22.78
CA LYS A 88 16.58 7.87 23.51
C LYS A 88 15.62 7.60 24.67
N SER A 89 14.61 6.74 24.48
CA SER A 89 13.60 6.45 25.49
C SER A 89 12.95 5.07 25.27
N LYS A 90 13.25 4.13 26.16
CA LYS A 90 12.68 2.77 26.13
C LYS A 90 11.14 2.75 26.15
N MET A 91 10.52 3.68 26.89
CA MET A 91 9.06 3.75 27.00
C MET A 91 8.39 4.16 25.69
N LYS A 92 9.01 5.07 24.91
CA LYS A 92 8.49 5.48 23.59
C LYS A 92 8.64 4.37 22.55
N ALA A 93 9.79 3.69 22.54
CA ALA A 93 10.01 2.54 21.67
C ALA A 93 9.01 1.40 21.95
N PHE A 94 8.75 1.12 23.24
CA PHE A 94 7.76 0.11 23.62
C PHE A 94 6.33 0.49 23.20
N LYS A 95 5.94 1.76 23.37
CA LYS A 95 4.64 2.25 22.86
C LYS A 95 4.54 2.12 21.35
N LEU A 96 5.58 2.47 20.60
CA LEU A 96 5.58 2.37 19.14
C LEU A 96 5.44 0.91 18.69
N LEU A 97 6.13 -0.01 19.36
CA LEU A 97 6.03 -1.45 19.09
C LEU A 97 4.62 -1.99 19.34
N LEU A 98 3.97 -1.60 20.44
CA LEU A 98 2.59 -1.99 20.71
C LEU A 98 1.62 -1.46 19.65
N ILE A 99 1.77 -0.19 19.27
CA ILE A 99 0.96 0.44 18.23
C ILE A 99 1.17 -0.27 16.89
N GLN A 100 2.41 -0.59 16.52
CA GLN A 100 2.73 -1.28 15.28
C GLN A 100 2.10 -2.68 15.24
N ASN A 101 2.21 -3.46 16.31
CA ASN A 101 1.57 -4.78 16.39
C ASN A 101 0.05 -4.68 16.34
N PHE A 102 -0.54 -3.67 16.96
CA PHE A 102 -1.98 -3.42 16.88
C PHE A 102 -2.43 -3.16 15.44
N PHE A 103 -1.72 -2.32 14.68
CA PHE A 103 -2.06 -2.06 13.28
C PHE A 103 -1.85 -3.27 12.37
N ILE A 104 -0.83 -4.09 12.62
CA ILE A 104 -0.64 -5.35 11.89
C ILE A 104 -1.81 -6.29 12.13
N LEU A 105 -2.21 -6.48 13.39
CA LEU A 105 -3.37 -7.31 13.76
C LEU A 105 -4.67 -6.77 13.17
N LEU A 106 -4.87 -5.45 13.22
CA LEU A 106 -6.03 -4.79 12.63
C LEU A 106 -6.05 -4.97 11.10
N GLY A 107 -4.91 -4.85 10.43
CA GLY A 107 -4.77 -5.07 8.98
C GLY A 107 -5.10 -6.52 8.60
N ILE A 108 -4.55 -7.50 9.32
CA ILE A 108 -4.87 -8.93 9.13
C ILE A 108 -6.37 -9.18 9.37
N GLY A 109 -6.94 -8.62 10.44
CA GLY A 109 -8.36 -8.74 10.75
C GLY A 109 -9.26 -8.14 9.67
N ALA A 110 -8.92 -6.96 9.15
CA ALA A 110 -9.65 -6.33 8.05
C ALA A 110 -9.57 -7.16 6.76
N MET A 111 -8.40 -7.71 6.42
CA MET A 111 -8.24 -8.59 5.27
C MET A 111 -9.03 -9.90 5.41
N LEU A 112 -9.07 -10.47 6.62
CA LEU A 112 -9.90 -11.64 6.91
C LEU A 112 -11.39 -11.32 6.79
N LEU A 113 -11.85 -10.20 7.33
CA LEU A 113 -13.23 -9.74 7.18
C LEU A 113 -13.60 -9.58 5.70
N LEU A 114 -12.77 -8.89 4.91
CA LEU A 114 -12.98 -8.77 3.46
C LEU A 114 -13.04 -10.13 2.77
N SER A 115 -12.17 -11.07 3.14
CA SER A 115 -12.19 -12.43 2.62
C SER A 115 -13.49 -13.18 2.96
N PHE A 116 -13.96 -13.06 4.21
CA PHE A 116 -15.23 -13.67 4.63
C PHE A 116 -16.44 -13.06 3.90
N TYR A 117 -16.49 -11.74 3.73
CA TYR A 117 -17.55 -11.08 2.96
C TYR A 117 -17.49 -11.44 1.47
N ALA A 118 -16.31 -11.49 0.87
CA ALA A 118 -16.13 -11.92 -0.51
C ALA A 118 -16.59 -13.36 -0.72
N HIS A 119 -16.28 -14.26 0.22
CA HIS A 119 -16.75 -15.64 0.18
C HIS A 119 -18.28 -15.76 0.35
N LYS A 120 -18.88 -14.95 1.23
CA LYS A 120 -20.34 -14.83 1.42
C LYS A 120 -21.06 -14.37 0.15
N ILE A 121 -20.51 -13.39 -0.57
CA ILE A 121 -21.08 -12.89 -1.82
C ILE A 121 -21.02 -13.96 -2.91
N LYS A 122 -19.87 -14.66 -3.04
CA LYS A 122 -19.68 -15.72 -4.04
C LYS A 122 -20.58 -16.95 -3.84
N HIS A 123 -21.19 -17.10 -2.66
CA HIS A 123 -22.15 -18.17 -2.32
C HIS A 123 -23.61 -17.68 -2.22
N ALA A 124 -23.88 -16.38 -2.38
CA ALA A 124 -25.22 -15.80 -2.32
C ALA A 124 -25.84 -15.56 -3.70
N ASP A 125 -25.05 -15.72 -4.77
CA ASP A 125 -25.53 -15.74 -6.15
C ASP A 125 -25.71 -17.20 -6.61
N TRP A 126 -26.89 -17.48 -7.14
CA TRP A 126 -27.44 -18.76 -7.63
C TRP A 126 -26.46 -19.65 -8.42
#